data_AF-A0A6S7H868-F1
#
_entry.id   AF-A0A6S7H868-F1
#
_cell.length_a   1.000
_cell.length_b   1.000
_cell.length_c   1.000
_cell.angle_alpha   90.00
_cell.angle_beta   90.00
_cell.angle_gamma   90.00
#
_symmetry.space_group_name_H-M   'P 1'
#
loop_
_entity.id
_entity.type
_entity.pdbx_description
1 polymer ?
#
loop_
_entity_poly.entity_id
_entity_poly.type
_entity_poly.pdbx_seq_one_letter_code
_entity_poly.pdbx_strand_id
1 'polypeptide(L)'
;MLAFIHKILYDLVVETYGVQKWNEISEEAGLSDNDTEEFCDSDNHGKVYEDEIIWKIVKIASRILDTSIDDLLDAFGVKFVNVSFADHHKMLTSLGCSLHSLLNNLDHMHQVFKEAKKYDGMKAPSFTCEPADSEGRALVVHYYSVRRGLEKFVCGALRQCAKVIYDVTVAVNVFKEFDPETGCVSFKIESSDASLIGQAKGENGQTQRNKSTSVKDLPISMETFCKAFPFHIIFNRNFEIVQMGSALVRILGGTLSNNNRRLSDYFTLVRPDIEWSFRSIQAQCNSSFLLHLNSSISEKIKRVINLTGQMISIPESECILYVGSPVVENLDHLRKQGLYISDIPIHDATRDLILVSEQSKAQGGLKKRLQSLKAKVQETSAELENEKKKTEDLLERFFPKMLLSS
;
A
#
# COMPACT_ATOMS: atom_id res chain seq x y z
N MET A 1 -15.20 -0.55 -11.70
CA MET A 1 -14.67 -1.19 -10.47
C MET A 1 -13.89 -2.46 -10.82
N LEU A 2 -13.11 -3.03 -9.91
CA LEU A 2 -12.42 -4.32 -10.15
C LEU A 2 -13.42 -5.47 -10.24
N ALA A 3 -13.16 -6.47 -11.07
CA ALA A 3 -13.96 -7.69 -11.22
C ALA A 3 -14.23 -8.38 -9.86
N PHE A 4 -13.23 -8.35 -8.97
CA PHE A 4 -13.35 -8.82 -7.59
C PHE A 4 -14.53 -8.20 -6.83
N ILE A 5 -14.82 -6.90 -7.03
CA ILE A 5 -15.95 -6.23 -6.40
C ILE A 5 -17.28 -6.73 -6.97
N HIS A 6 -17.35 -6.98 -8.28
CA HIS A 6 -18.54 -7.55 -8.93
C HIS A 6 -18.80 -8.97 -8.46
N LYS A 7 -17.76 -9.79 -8.28
CA LYS A 7 -17.85 -11.14 -7.71
C LYS A 7 -18.46 -11.14 -6.31
N ILE A 8 -18.05 -10.21 -5.44
CA ILE A 8 -18.59 -10.13 -4.07
C ILE A 8 -20.10 -9.79 -4.10
N LEU A 9 -20.54 -8.96 -5.04
CA LEU A 9 -21.96 -8.66 -5.21
C LEU A 9 -22.72 -9.89 -5.74
N TYR A 10 -22.15 -10.63 -6.69
CA TYR A 10 -22.65 -11.93 -7.13
C TYR A 10 -22.81 -12.88 -5.94
N ASP A 11 -21.75 -13.08 -5.15
CA ASP A 11 -21.74 -14.00 -4.01
C ASP A 11 -22.80 -13.59 -2.97
N LEU A 12 -22.96 -12.29 -2.69
CA LEU A 12 -24.02 -11.78 -1.81
C LEU A 12 -25.41 -12.21 -2.29
N VAL A 13 -25.71 -11.98 -3.57
CA VAL A 13 -27.04 -12.25 -4.13
C VAL A 13 -27.29 -13.76 -4.17
N VAL A 14 -26.31 -14.55 -4.62
CA VAL A 14 -26.45 -15.99 -4.76
C VAL A 14 -26.60 -16.68 -3.40
N GLU A 15 -25.82 -16.30 -2.39
CA GLU A 15 -25.92 -16.90 -1.06
C GLU A 15 -27.21 -16.52 -0.33
N THR A 16 -27.72 -15.30 -0.56
CA THR A 16 -28.90 -14.80 0.17
C THR A 16 -30.22 -15.14 -0.53
N TYR A 17 -30.25 -15.08 -1.87
CA TYR A 17 -31.46 -15.17 -2.69
C TYR A 17 -31.42 -16.28 -3.75
N GLY A 18 -30.28 -16.95 -3.92
CA GLY A 18 -30.10 -18.06 -4.86
C GLY A 18 -29.69 -17.63 -6.28
N VAL A 19 -29.15 -18.59 -7.03
CA VAL A 19 -28.65 -18.38 -8.41
C VAL A 19 -29.75 -17.92 -9.37
N GLN A 20 -30.99 -18.37 -9.18
CA GLN A 20 -32.12 -17.96 -10.03
C GLN A 20 -32.34 -16.45 -10.02
N LYS A 21 -32.25 -15.84 -8.83
CA LYS A 21 -32.40 -14.38 -8.70
C LYS A 21 -31.23 -13.62 -9.32
N TRP A 22 -30.02 -14.14 -9.23
CA TRP A 22 -28.89 -13.56 -9.95
C TRP A 22 -29.09 -13.61 -11.48
N ASN A 23 -29.61 -14.72 -12.01
CA ASN A 23 -29.86 -14.85 -13.44
C ASN A 23 -30.91 -13.83 -13.94
N GLU A 24 -32.00 -13.64 -13.19
CA GLU A 24 -33.00 -12.59 -13.48
C GLU A 24 -32.35 -11.19 -13.51
N ILE A 25 -31.49 -10.88 -12.53
CA ILE A 25 -30.77 -9.60 -12.46
C ILE A 25 -29.81 -9.45 -13.65
N SER A 26 -29.08 -10.50 -14.00
CA SER A 26 -28.07 -10.48 -15.05
C SER A 26 -28.68 -10.29 -16.43
N GLU A 27 -29.78 -10.99 -16.70
CA GLU A 27 -30.55 -10.86 -17.95
C GLU A 27 -31.07 -9.43 -18.12
N GLU A 28 -31.68 -8.85 -17.07
CA GLU A 28 -32.20 -7.48 -17.15
C GLU A 28 -31.08 -6.42 -17.15
N ALA A 29 -29.95 -6.70 -16.50
CA ALA A 29 -28.76 -5.87 -16.57
C ALA A 29 -28.06 -5.94 -17.93
N GLY A 30 -28.45 -6.88 -18.81
CA GLY A 30 -27.81 -7.11 -20.11
C GLY A 30 -26.37 -7.57 -19.97
N LEU A 31 -26.06 -8.30 -18.88
CA LEU A 31 -24.78 -8.97 -18.71
C LEU A 31 -24.79 -10.25 -19.54
N SER A 32 -23.69 -10.52 -20.26
CA SER A 32 -23.51 -11.81 -20.91
C SER A 32 -23.08 -12.89 -19.91
N ASP A 33 -23.29 -14.16 -20.26
CA ASP A 33 -22.78 -15.28 -19.46
C ASP A 33 -21.26 -15.18 -19.26
N ASN A 34 -20.54 -14.74 -20.31
CA ASN A 34 -19.10 -14.47 -20.25
C ASN A 34 -18.74 -13.40 -19.20
N ASP A 35 -19.54 -12.35 -19.04
CA ASP A 35 -19.26 -11.31 -18.02
C ASP A 35 -19.36 -11.89 -16.61
N THR A 36 -20.36 -12.75 -16.37
CA THR A 36 -20.54 -13.40 -15.06
C THR A 36 -19.43 -14.42 -14.78
N GLU A 37 -19.04 -15.20 -15.79
CA GLU A 37 -17.89 -16.10 -15.71
C GLU A 37 -16.59 -15.34 -15.43
N GLU A 38 -16.37 -14.22 -16.11
CA GLU A 38 -15.20 -13.36 -15.89
C GLU A 38 -15.15 -12.75 -14.49
N PHE A 39 -16.29 -12.36 -13.92
CA PHE A 39 -16.33 -11.92 -12.52
C PHE A 39 -15.91 -13.05 -11.58
N CYS A 40 -16.33 -14.27 -11.87
CA CYS A 40 -16.09 -15.42 -11.00
C CYS A 40 -14.68 -16.01 -11.14
N ASP A 41 -13.99 -15.75 -12.25
CA ASP A 41 -12.65 -16.24 -12.53
C ASP A 41 -11.58 -15.53 -11.67
N SER A 42 -10.89 -16.31 -10.84
CA SER A 42 -9.83 -15.83 -9.94
C SER A 42 -8.66 -15.17 -10.68
N ASP A 43 -8.39 -15.58 -11.92
CA ASP A 43 -7.32 -15.01 -12.74
C ASP A 43 -7.69 -13.62 -13.28
N ASN A 44 -9.00 -13.31 -13.34
CA ASN A 44 -9.55 -12.05 -13.83
C ASN A 44 -9.97 -11.06 -12.74
N HIS A 45 -9.76 -11.37 -11.46
CA HIS A 45 -10.11 -10.47 -10.33
C HIS A 45 -9.53 -9.04 -10.45
N GLY A 46 -8.42 -8.89 -11.18
CA GLY A 46 -7.77 -7.62 -11.47
C GLY A 46 -8.35 -6.79 -12.63
N LYS A 47 -9.25 -7.36 -13.43
CA LYS A 47 -9.84 -6.67 -14.58
C LYS A 47 -10.70 -5.49 -14.09
N VAL A 48 -10.52 -4.33 -14.71
CA VAL A 48 -11.28 -3.12 -14.38
C VAL A 48 -12.47 -2.99 -15.31
N TYR A 49 -13.65 -2.90 -14.73
CA TYR A 49 -14.91 -2.59 -15.40
C TYR A 49 -15.31 -1.13 -15.19
N GLU A 50 -16.23 -0.63 -16.00
CA GLU A 50 -16.85 0.67 -15.81
C GLU A 50 -17.69 0.70 -14.52
N ASP A 51 -17.72 1.84 -13.83
CA ASP A 51 -18.43 1.95 -12.54
C ASP A 51 -19.96 1.91 -12.75
N GLU A 52 -20.45 2.27 -13.94
CA GLU A 52 -21.85 2.21 -14.36
C GLU A 52 -22.45 0.80 -14.26
N ILE A 53 -21.64 -0.23 -14.50
CA ILE A 53 -22.09 -1.62 -14.50
C ILE A 53 -22.57 -2.02 -13.11
N ILE A 54 -21.81 -1.72 -12.05
CA ILE A 54 -22.24 -2.10 -10.69
C ILE A 54 -23.49 -1.32 -10.27
N TRP A 55 -23.59 -0.06 -10.66
CA TRP A 55 -24.77 0.75 -10.38
C TRP A 55 -26.01 0.24 -11.08
N LYS A 56 -25.86 -0.25 -12.31
CA LYS A 56 -26.93 -0.91 -13.05
C LYS A 56 -27.39 -2.17 -12.33
N ILE A 57 -26.45 -3.03 -11.92
CA ILE A 57 -26.74 -4.27 -11.18
C ILE A 57 -27.45 -3.94 -9.86
N VAL A 58 -26.92 -3.02 -9.04
CA VAL A 58 -27.49 -2.65 -7.73
C VAL A 58 -28.91 -2.10 -7.86
N LYS A 59 -29.19 -1.25 -8.86
CA LYS A 59 -30.54 -0.70 -9.10
C LYS A 59 -31.54 -1.79 -9.50
N ILE A 60 -31.12 -2.70 -10.38
CA ILE A 60 -31.97 -3.81 -10.83
C ILE A 60 -32.20 -4.80 -9.69
N ALA A 61 -31.14 -5.16 -8.96
CA ALA A 61 -31.19 -6.03 -7.80
C ALA A 61 -32.13 -5.47 -6.72
N SER A 62 -32.04 -4.18 -6.39
CA SER A 62 -32.95 -3.53 -5.43
C SER A 62 -34.42 -3.72 -5.80
N ARG A 63 -34.77 -3.59 -7.08
CA ARG A 63 -36.14 -3.79 -7.57
C ARG A 63 -36.57 -5.27 -7.60
N ILE A 64 -35.72 -6.17 -8.06
CA ILE A 64 -36.04 -7.61 -8.16
C ILE A 64 -36.13 -8.28 -6.78
N LEU A 65 -35.29 -7.85 -5.85
CA LEU A 65 -35.18 -8.40 -4.51
C LEU A 65 -36.10 -7.70 -3.50
N ASP A 66 -36.83 -6.66 -3.91
CA ASP A 66 -37.71 -5.84 -3.08
C ASP A 66 -37.01 -5.31 -1.81
N THR A 67 -35.79 -4.80 -2.00
CA THR A 67 -34.96 -4.23 -0.92
C THR A 67 -34.52 -2.82 -1.28
N SER A 68 -34.30 -1.96 -0.30
CA SER A 68 -33.81 -0.61 -0.57
C SER A 68 -32.37 -0.65 -1.09
N ILE A 69 -32.00 0.30 -1.95
CA ILE A 69 -30.61 0.42 -2.43
C ILE A 69 -29.65 0.57 -1.25
N ASP A 70 -30.04 1.34 -0.22
CA ASP A 70 -29.23 1.58 0.96
C ASP A 70 -28.96 0.30 1.76
N ASP A 71 -29.99 -0.53 1.97
CA ASP A 71 -29.86 -1.81 2.69
C ASP A 71 -29.03 -2.81 1.88
N LEU A 72 -29.21 -2.86 0.55
CA LEU A 72 -28.40 -3.70 -0.33
C LEU A 72 -26.93 -3.29 -0.31
N LEU A 73 -26.64 -1.98 -0.35
CA LEU A 73 -25.28 -1.45 -0.26
C LEU A 73 -24.65 -1.75 1.11
N ASP A 74 -25.40 -1.58 2.20
CA ASP A 74 -24.92 -1.91 3.55
C ASP A 74 -24.58 -3.40 3.67
N ALA A 75 -25.47 -4.30 3.23
CA ALA A 75 -25.22 -5.73 3.18
C ALA A 75 -24.03 -6.09 2.28
N PHE A 76 -23.87 -5.38 1.16
CA PHE A 76 -22.73 -5.54 0.27
C PHE A 76 -21.40 -5.13 0.93
N GLY A 77 -21.38 -4.04 1.71
CA GLY A 77 -20.23 -3.65 2.52
C GLY A 77 -19.85 -4.70 3.56
N VAL A 78 -20.85 -5.29 4.23
CA VAL A 78 -20.65 -6.39 5.18
C VAL A 78 -20.02 -7.61 4.50
N LYS A 79 -20.57 -8.03 3.35
CA LYS A 79 -20.04 -9.18 2.59
C LYS A 79 -18.62 -8.90 2.09
N PHE A 80 -18.35 -7.68 1.61
CA PHE A 80 -17.02 -7.26 1.15
C PHE A 80 -15.96 -7.45 2.24
N VAL A 81 -16.25 -7.05 3.48
CA VAL A 81 -15.31 -7.21 4.59
C VAL A 81 -15.10 -8.67 4.95
N ASN A 82 -16.16 -9.50 4.93
CA ASN A 82 -16.03 -10.93 5.23
C ASN A 82 -15.12 -11.64 4.23
N VAL A 83 -15.31 -11.39 2.93
CA VAL A 83 -14.45 -11.96 1.88
C VAL A 83 -13.02 -11.42 1.99
N SER A 84 -12.88 -10.09 2.15
CA SER A 84 -11.56 -9.47 2.29
C SER A 84 -10.78 -9.96 3.52
N PHE A 85 -11.48 -10.21 4.63
CA PHE A 85 -10.90 -10.75 5.86
C PHE A 85 -10.52 -12.22 5.71
N ALA A 86 -11.31 -13.03 5.00
CA ALA A 86 -10.95 -14.41 4.70
C ALA A 86 -9.66 -14.48 3.86
N ASP A 87 -9.55 -13.64 2.84
CA ASP A 87 -8.40 -13.62 1.92
C ASP A 87 -7.14 -12.99 2.54
N HIS A 88 -7.28 -11.95 3.36
CA HIS A 88 -6.17 -11.10 3.82
C HIS A 88 -6.09 -10.95 5.35
N HIS A 89 -6.61 -11.94 6.11
CA HIS A 89 -6.70 -11.94 7.57
C HIS A 89 -5.45 -11.38 8.28
N LYS A 90 -4.27 -11.93 7.95
CA LYS A 90 -2.99 -11.57 8.60
C LYS A 90 -2.61 -10.11 8.37
N MET A 91 -2.90 -9.59 7.18
CA MET A 91 -2.57 -8.21 6.85
C MET A 91 -3.50 -7.26 7.62
N LEU A 92 -4.82 -7.49 7.53
CA LEU A 92 -5.84 -6.65 8.17
C LEU A 92 -5.69 -6.61 9.70
N THR A 93 -5.42 -7.75 10.34
CA THR A 93 -5.19 -7.83 11.79
C THR A 93 -3.88 -7.17 12.24
N SER A 94 -2.92 -6.98 11.32
CA SER A 94 -1.63 -6.33 11.62
C SER A 94 -1.63 -4.82 11.39
N LEU A 95 -2.69 -4.24 10.81
CA LEU A 95 -2.75 -2.79 10.50
C LEU A 95 -2.91 -1.91 11.74
N GLY A 96 -3.44 -2.44 12.84
CA GLY A 96 -3.62 -1.64 14.05
C GLY A 96 -4.21 -2.43 15.20
N CYS A 97 -3.86 -2.04 16.42
CA CYS A 97 -4.41 -2.58 17.66
C CYS A 97 -5.84 -2.10 17.97
N SER A 98 -6.38 -1.17 17.18
CA SER A 98 -7.70 -0.58 17.35
C SER A 98 -8.27 -0.15 16.00
N LEU A 99 -9.59 0.05 15.93
CA LEU A 99 -10.28 0.51 14.72
C LEU A 99 -9.70 1.84 14.21
N HIS A 100 -9.41 2.77 15.13
CA HIS A 100 -8.75 4.04 14.79
C HIS A 100 -7.40 3.83 14.10
N SER A 101 -6.54 2.97 14.66
CA SER A 101 -5.22 2.69 14.10
C SER A 101 -5.29 1.96 12.77
N LEU A 102 -6.23 1.02 12.61
CA LEU A 102 -6.44 0.31 11.35
C LEU A 102 -6.87 1.26 10.24
N LEU A 103 -7.84 2.14 10.51
CA LEU A 103 -8.34 3.08 9.51
C LEU A 103 -7.27 4.06 9.04
N ASN A 104 -6.42 4.54 9.95
CA ASN A 104 -5.31 5.43 9.59
C ASN A 104 -4.16 4.72 8.86
N ASN A 105 -4.09 3.39 8.90
CA ASN A 105 -3.09 2.59 8.17
C ASN A 105 -3.63 1.92 6.90
N LEU A 106 -4.94 2.03 6.63
CA LEU A 106 -5.58 1.32 5.52
C LEU A 106 -5.09 1.77 4.14
N ASP A 107 -4.75 3.05 4.01
CA ASP A 107 -4.20 3.65 2.79
C ASP A 107 -2.88 2.99 2.37
N HIS A 108 -2.02 2.65 3.34
CA HIS A 108 -0.76 1.95 3.08
C HIS A 108 -1.01 0.54 2.52
N MET A 109 -2.01 -0.17 3.04
CA MET A 109 -2.41 -1.47 2.48
C MET A 109 -2.93 -1.34 1.05
N HIS A 110 -3.81 -0.36 0.79
CA HIS A 110 -4.29 -0.10 -0.57
C HIS A 110 -3.15 0.21 -1.53
N GLN A 111 -2.13 0.93 -1.07
CA GLN A 111 -0.94 1.21 -1.87
C GLN A 111 -0.17 -0.05 -2.26
N VAL A 112 0.03 -0.98 -1.32
CA VAL A 112 0.65 -2.29 -1.59
C VAL A 112 -0.16 -3.08 -2.62
N PHE A 113 -1.50 -3.06 -2.51
CA PHE A 113 -2.35 -3.72 -3.50
C PHE A 113 -2.26 -3.06 -4.88
N LYS A 114 -2.26 -1.73 -4.98
CA LYS A 114 -2.08 -1.02 -6.27
C LYS A 114 -0.76 -1.38 -6.97
N GLU A 115 0.28 -1.70 -6.21
CA GLU A 115 1.59 -2.09 -6.75
C GLU A 115 1.65 -3.56 -7.16
N ALA A 116 0.71 -4.39 -6.70
CA ALA A 116 0.57 -5.76 -7.15
C ALA A 116 -0.10 -5.81 -8.52
N LYS A 117 0.51 -6.55 -9.46
CA LYS A 117 -0.03 -6.76 -10.82
C LYS A 117 -1.49 -7.27 -10.83
N LYS A 118 -1.90 -7.98 -9.78
CA LYS A 118 -3.27 -8.50 -9.60
C LYS A 118 -4.32 -7.40 -9.46
N TYR A 119 -3.97 -6.19 -9.02
CA TYR A 119 -4.92 -5.09 -8.79
C TYR A 119 -4.54 -3.85 -9.59
N ASP A 120 -3.94 -4.04 -10.77
CA ASP A 120 -3.59 -2.95 -11.66
C ASP A 120 -4.83 -2.12 -12.04
N GLY A 121 -4.68 -0.79 -12.08
CA GLY A 121 -5.79 0.14 -12.30
C GLY A 121 -6.76 0.32 -11.12
N MET A 122 -6.50 -0.28 -9.94
CA MET A 122 -7.34 -0.08 -8.76
C MET A 122 -7.35 1.39 -8.30
N LYS A 123 -8.53 2.02 -8.34
CA LYS A 123 -8.80 3.31 -7.68
C LYS A 123 -9.33 3.06 -6.28
N ALA A 124 -8.43 2.93 -5.31
CA ALA A 124 -8.79 2.74 -3.91
C ALA A 124 -9.17 4.07 -3.23
N PRO A 125 -10.17 4.08 -2.33
CA PRO A 125 -10.46 5.23 -1.48
C PRO A 125 -9.36 5.43 -0.43
N SER A 126 -9.34 6.63 0.16
CA SER A 126 -8.46 7.00 1.27
C SER A 126 -9.27 7.26 2.54
N PHE A 127 -8.70 6.94 3.69
CA PHE A 127 -9.33 7.11 5.00
C PHE A 127 -8.45 7.90 5.96
N THR A 128 -9.06 8.87 6.64
CA THR A 128 -8.50 9.45 7.86
C THR A 128 -9.50 9.30 8.99
N CYS A 129 -9.00 9.11 10.21
CA CYS A 129 -9.82 8.85 11.38
C CYS A 129 -9.33 9.68 12.55
N GLU A 130 -10.23 10.44 13.15
CA GLU A 130 -9.95 11.29 14.31
C GLU A 130 -10.87 10.94 15.50
N PRO A 131 -10.36 11.03 16.75
CA PRO A 131 -11.17 10.93 17.95
C PRO A 131 -12.25 12.01 18.00
N ALA A 132 -13.51 11.63 18.23
CA ALA A 132 -14.61 12.57 18.38
C ALA A 132 -14.88 12.93 19.85
N ASP A 133 -14.35 12.14 20.78
CA ASP A 133 -14.47 12.33 22.22
C ASP A 133 -13.15 12.02 22.95
N SER A 134 -13.06 12.46 24.20
CA SER A 134 -11.89 12.19 25.05
C SER A 134 -11.83 10.74 25.57
N GLU A 135 -12.95 10.03 25.56
CA GLU A 135 -13.07 8.66 26.05
C GLU A 135 -12.75 7.62 24.97
N GLY A 136 -12.66 8.05 23.72
CA GLY A 136 -12.42 7.22 22.55
C GLY A 136 -13.57 6.30 22.19
N ARG A 137 -14.80 6.61 22.60
CA ARG A 137 -15.99 5.83 22.25
C ARG A 137 -16.63 6.30 20.95
N ALA A 138 -16.25 7.48 20.48
CA ALA A 138 -16.70 8.03 19.21
C ALA A 138 -15.51 8.41 18.31
N LEU A 139 -15.62 8.10 17.02
CA LEU A 139 -14.66 8.45 15.97
C LEU A 139 -15.36 9.21 14.85
N VAL A 140 -14.65 10.17 14.24
CA VAL A 140 -15.02 10.73 12.94
C VAL A 140 -14.08 10.14 11.91
N VAL A 141 -14.66 9.51 10.89
CA VAL A 141 -13.92 8.91 9.76
C VAL A 141 -14.20 9.73 8.52
N HIS A 142 -13.16 10.25 7.89
CA HIS A 142 -13.24 10.91 6.60
C HIS A 142 -12.88 9.92 5.50
N TYR A 143 -13.80 9.76 4.56
CA TYR A 143 -13.69 8.87 3.41
C TYR A 143 -13.53 9.71 2.15
N TYR A 144 -12.39 9.56 1.48
CA TYR A 144 -12.08 10.26 0.23
C TYR A 144 -12.18 9.30 -0.93
N SER A 145 -13.01 9.63 -1.92
CA SER A 145 -13.22 8.77 -3.08
C SER A 145 -13.61 9.56 -4.31
N VAL A 146 -13.16 9.08 -5.46
CA VAL A 146 -13.62 9.55 -6.77
C VAL A 146 -15.02 9.01 -7.11
N ARG A 147 -15.48 7.97 -6.41
CA ARG A 147 -16.79 7.35 -6.61
C ARG A 147 -17.82 7.89 -5.63
N ARG A 148 -18.99 8.27 -6.14
CA ARG A 148 -20.12 8.80 -5.37
C ARG A 148 -21.18 7.71 -5.15
N GLY A 149 -21.97 7.82 -4.07
CA GLY A 149 -23.10 6.93 -3.80
C GLY A 149 -22.76 5.68 -2.97
N LEU A 150 -21.48 5.46 -2.64
CA LEU A 150 -21.04 4.28 -1.88
C LEU A 150 -21.10 4.48 -0.36
N GLU A 151 -21.80 5.50 0.14
CA GLU A 151 -21.78 5.87 1.56
C GLU A 151 -22.33 4.75 2.43
N LYS A 152 -23.45 4.14 2.02
CA LYS A 152 -24.07 3.01 2.73
C LYS A 152 -23.24 1.73 2.68
N PHE A 153 -22.55 1.51 1.56
CA PHE A 153 -21.56 0.44 1.46
C PHE A 153 -20.43 0.62 2.47
N VAL A 154 -19.91 1.84 2.62
CA VAL A 154 -18.88 2.16 3.61
C VAL A 154 -19.42 2.00 5.04
N CYS A 155 -20.67 2.37 5.33
CA CYS A 155 -21.30 2.11 6.63
C CYS A 155 -21.29 0.63 7.01
N GLY A 156 -21.75 -0.25 6.11
CA GLY A 156 -21.75 -1.69 6.31
C GLY A 156 -20.34 -2.26 6.48
N ALA A 157 -19.39 -1.79 5.66
CA ALA A 157 -17.99 -2.20 5.75
C ALA A 157 -17.35 -1.78 7.09
N LEU A 158 -17.51 -0.53 7.53
CA LEU A 158 -16.96 -0.04 8.80
C LEU A 158 -17.52 -0.81 10.00
N ARG A 159 -18.83 -1.08 10.00
CA ARG A 159 -19.50 -1.85 11.05
C ARG A 159 -18.98 -3.29 11.10
N GLN A 160 -18.84 -3.93 9.94
CA GLN A 160 -18.34 -5.30 9.87
C GLN A 160 -16.85 -5.40 10.21
N CYS A 161 -16.03 -4.42 9.83
CA CYS A 161 -14.62 -4.35 10.22
C CYS A 161 -14.46 -4.30 11.74
N ALA A 162 -15.22 -3.44 12.43
CA ALA A 162 -15.20 -3.35 13.88
C ALA A 162 -15.58 -4.70 14.54
N LYS A 163 -16.61 -5.36 14.01
CA LYS A 163 -17.10 -6.63 14.54
C LYS A 163 -16.13 -7.80 14.30
N VAL A 164 -15.65 -7.98 13.07
CA VAL A 164 -14.84 -9.16 12.69
C VAL A 164 -13.41 -9.07 13.20
N ILE A 165 -12.83 -7.87 13.23
CA ILE A 165 -11.41 -7.68 13.57
C ILE A 165 -11.23 -7.46 15.07
N TYR A 166 -12.15 -6.72 15.72
CA TYR A 166 -12.00 -6.29 17.11
C TYR A 166 -13.09 -6.82 18.05
N ASP A 167 -14.08 -7.56 17.54
CA ASP A 167 -15.25 -8.01 18.32
C ASP A 167 -16.02 -6.86 18.98
N VAL A 168 -16.10 -5.70 18.29
CA VAL A 168 -16.81 -4.52 18.78
C VAL A 168 -18.02 -4.22 17.90
N THR A 169 -19.17 -4.04 18.54
CA THR A 169 -20.37 -3.53 17.86
C THR A 169 -20.36 -2.01 17.88
N VAL A 170 -20.60 -1.41 16.71
CA VAL A 170 -20.60 0.04 16.52
C VAL A 170 -21.84 0.48 15.74
N ALA A 171 -22.35 1.67 16.06
CA ALA A 171 -23.27 2.41 15.20
C ALA A 171 -22.45 3.28 14.25
N VAL A 172 -22.80 3.28 12.96
CA VAL A 172 -22.12 4.08 11.93
C VAL A 172 -23.17 4.92 11.22
N ASN A 173 -23.02 6.24 11.28
CA ASN A 173 -23.93 7.20 10.66
C ASN A 173 -23.15 8.18 9.78
N VAL A 174 -23.77 8.64 8.68
CA VAL A 174 -23.22 9.74 7.89
C VAL A 174 -23.30 11.01 8.72
N PHE A 175 -22.15 11.66 8.94
CA PHE A 175 -22.00 12.87 9.75
C PHE A 175 -21.95 14.14 8.90
N LYS A 176 -21.22 14.08 7.79
CA LYS A 176 -21.17 15.15 6.78
C LYS A 176 -21.30 14.53 5.40
N GLU A 177 -22.19 15.12 4.59
CA GLU A 177 -22.39 14.75 3.20
C GLU A 177 -21.16 15.08 2.34
N PHE A 178 -21.21 14.64 1.08
CA PHE A 178 -20.11 14.76 0.12
C PHE A 178 -19.67 16.21 -0.09
N ASP A 179 -18.39 16.48 0.17
CA ASP A 179 -17.71 17.74 -0.17
C ASP A 179 -17.11 17.66 -1.58
N PRO A 180 -17.58 18.47 -2.56
CA PRO A 180 -17.04 18.47 -3.91
C PRO A 180 -15.60 18.96 -4.04
N GLU A 181 -15.10 19.77 -3.10
CA GLU A 181 -13.72 20.32 -3.14
C GLU A 181 -12.71 19.22 -2.79
N THR A 182 -13.01 18.42 -1.78
CA THR A 182 -12.11 17.37 -1.26
C THR A 182 -12.46 15.96 -1.70
N GLY A 183 -13.67 15.74 -2.23
CA GLY A 183 -14.21 14.41 -2.54
C GLY A 183 -14.52 13.58 -1.29
N CYS A 184 -14.80 14.24 -0.16
CA CYS A 184 -14.89 13.62 1.16
C CYS A 184 -16.34 13.42 1.63
N VAL A 185 -16.63 12.26 2.24
CA VAL A 185 -17.80 12.05 3.10
C VAL A 185 -17.31 11.75 4.51
N SER A 186 -17.94 12.30 5.54
CA SER A 186 -17.55 12.01 6.93
C SER A 186 -18.57 11.12 7.62
N PHE A 187 -18.12 10.10 8.33
CA PHE A 187 -18.93 9.18 9.11
C PHE A 187 -18.65 9.36 10.60
N LYS A 188 -19.67 9.28 11.43
CA LYS A 188 -19.53 9.16 12.88
C LYS A 188 -19.70 7.69 13.27
N ILE A 189 -18.70 7.14 13.95
CA ILE A 189 -18.73 5.80 14.53
C ILE A 189 -18.87 5.94 16.03
N GLU A 190 -19.83 5.25 16.64
CA GLU A 190 -20.07 5.28 18.08
C GLU A 190 -20.16 3.85 18.62
N SER A 191 -19.51 3.59 19.75
CA SER A 191 -19.65 2.33 20.49
C SER A 191 -20.24 2.58 21.87
N SER A 192 -21.21 1.77 22.25
CA SER A 192 -21.79 1.75 23.60
C SER A 192 -20.83 1.17 24.64
N ASP A 193 -20.03 0.17 24.24
CA ASP A 193 -19.46 -0.80 25.18
C ASP A 193 -17.92 -0.83 25.18
N ALA A 194 -17.25 -0.22 24.19
CA ALA A 194 -15.79 -0.28 24.07
C ALA A 194 -15.17 1.02 23.54
N SER A 195 -13.91 1.26 23.92
CA SER A 195 -13.09 2.31 23.31
C SER A 195 -12.57 1.84 21.95
N LEU A 196 -12.75 2.66 20.92
CA LEU A 196 -12.38 2.40 19.53
C LEU A 196 -10.97 2.87 19.18
N ILE A 197 -10.33 3.64 20.07
CA ILE A 197 -8.95 4.11 19.93
C ILE A 197 -7.96 3.09 20.50
N GLY A 198 -8.47 2.14 21.28
CA GLY A 198 -7.69 1.14 22.00
C GLY A 198 -7.13 1.73 23.28
N GLN A 199 -7.57 1.21 24.43
CA GLN A 199 -6.65 1.05 25.55
C GLN A 199 -6.03 -0.32 25.36
N ALA A 200 -4.72 -0.40 25.17
CA ALA A 200 -4.03 -1.63 25.53
C ALA A 200 -4.46 -1.95 26.96
N LYS A 201 -5.16 -3.08 27.17
CA LYS A 201 -5.30 -3.69 28.49
C LYS A 201 -3.87 -3.99 28.97
N GLY A 202 -3.20 -3.02 29.58
CA GLY A 202 -1.80 -3.14 29.98
C GLY A 202 -0.86 -1.96 29.67
N GLU A 203 -1.31 -0.81 29.17
CA GLU A 203 -0.47 0.40 29.19
C GLU A 203 -1.15 1.49 30.01
N ASN A 204 -0.46 1.87 31.09
CA ASN A 204 -0.91 2.79 32.13
C ASN A 204 -1.49 4.10 31.58
N GLY A 205 -2.48 4.61 32.33
CA GLY A 205 -3.07 5.91 32.15
C GLY A 205 -2.08 7.07 32.04
N GLN A 206 -2.59 8.17 31.50
CA GLN A 206 -1.89 9.44 31.30
C GLN A 206 -0.65 9.33 30.40
N THR A 207 -0.81 9.52 29.10
CA THR A 207 0.21 10.24 28.33
C THR A 207 0.18 11.72 28.72
N GLN A 208 0.56 12.01 29.98
CA GLN A 208 1.19 13.30 30.26
C GLN A 208 2.36 13.40 29.30
N ARG A 209 2.31 14.39 28.40
CA ARG A 209 3.41 14.73 27.50
C ARG A 209 4.63 15.06 28.36
N ASN A 210 5.52 14.10 28.57
CA ASN A 210 6.85 14.34 29.11
C ASN A 210 7.70 15.03 28.04
N LYS A 211 7.50 16.33 27.83
CA LYS A 211 8.45 17.21 27.13
C LYS A 211 9.19 18.01 28.19
N SER A 212 10.49 18.13 27.99
CA SER A 212 11.46 18.35 29.07
C SER A 212 11.50 19.83 29.53
N THR A 213 12.24 20.14 30.59
CA THR A 213 12.10 21.39 31.38
C THR A 213 13.41 22.18 31.64
N SER A 214 14.43 21.99 30.82
CA SER A 214 15.78 22.59 30.91
C SER A 214 16.49 22.35 29.59
N VAL A 215 17.43 23.17 29.06
CA VAL A 215 18.22 23.00 27.78
C VAL A 215 18.43 21.56 27.29
N LYS A 216 18.62 20.70 28.27
CA LYS A 216 18.27 19.29 28.37
C LYS A 216 16.86 18.87 27.84
N ASP A 217 16.09 19.73 27.15
CA ASP A 217 14.66 19.59 26.83
C ASP A 217 14.31 19.72 25.36
N LEU A 218 15.40 19.74 24.62
CA LEU A 218 15.53 19.89 23.21
C LEU A 218 14.52 19.06 22.40
N PRO A 219 13.58 19.73 21.71
CA PRO A 219 13.12 19.25 20.42
C PRO A 219 14.24 19.56 19.41
N ILE A 220 15.14 18.58 19.23
CA ILE A 220 16.19 18.40 18.20
C ILE A 220 16.57 19.65 17.36
N SER A 221 17.85 20.03 17.36
CA SER A 221 18.34 21.14 16.53
C SER A 221 18.06 20.92 15.03
N MET A 222 17.84 22.01 14.28
CA MET A 222 17.63 21.97 12.83
C MET A 222 18.76 21.20 12.11
N GLU A 223 20.02 21.44 12.47
CA GLU A 223 21.15 20.76 11.85
C GLU A 223 21.11 19.24 12.10
N THR A 224 20.77 18.83 13.32
CA THR A 224 20.61 17.41 13.67
C THR A 224 19.47 16.79 12.88
N PHE A 225 18.33 17.48 12.76
CA PHE A 225 17.19 16.99 11.99
C PHE A 225 17.51 16.86 10.49
N CYS A 226 18.19 17.84 9.89
CA CYS A 226 18.61 17.79 8.49
C CYS A 226 19.64 16.69 8.17
N LYS A 227 20.41 16.26 9.17
CA LYS A 227 21.30 15.10 9.07
C LYS A 227 20.56 13.78 9.28
N ALA A 228 19.60 13.75 10.21
CA ALA A 228 18.79 12.56 10.48
C ALA A 228 17.89 12.21 9.30
N PHE A 229 17.29 13.21 8.65
CA PHE A 229 16.40 13.02 7.50
C PHE A 229 16.95 13.79 6.28
N PRO A 230 17.87 13.22 5.49
CA PRO A 230 18.49 13.93 4.36
C PRO A 230 17.52 14.25 3.22
N PHE A 231 16.41 13.53 3.13
CA PHE A 231 15.38 13.65 2.11
C PHE A 231 14.03 14.13 2.69
N HIS A 232 14.07 15.23 3.45
CA HIS A 232 12.86 15.89 3.95
C HIS A 232 12.67 17.27 3.32
N ILE A 233 11.42 17.74 3.31
CA ILE A 233 11.05 19.09 2.87
C ILE A 233 10.00 19.63 3.84
N ILE A 234 10.18 20.86 4.34
CA ILE A 234 9.14 21.58 5.08
C ILE A 234 8.70 22.74 4.22
N PHE A 235 7.40 22.88 3.99
CA PHE A 235 6.82 23.98 3.23
C PHE A 235 5.57 24.55 3.92
N ASN A 236 5.34 25.84 3.72
CA ASN A 236 4.20 26.55 4.29
C ASN A 236 2.94 26.42 3.41
N ARG A 237 1.84 27.05 3.84
CA ARG A 237 0.57 27.09 3.10
C ARG A 237 0.65 27.65 1.67
N ASN A 238 1.64 28.48 1.38
CA ASN A 238 1.87 29.06 0.06
C ASN A 238 2.78 28.18 -0.82
N PHE A 239 3.09 26.96 -0.38
CA PHE A 239 4.05 26.06 -1.03
C PHE A 239 5.47 26.62 -1.12
N GLU A 240 5.84 27.53 -0.22
CA GLU A 240 7.21 28.01 -0.11
C GLU A 240 8.01 27.07 0.79
N ILE A 241 9.15 26.60 0.29
CA ILE A 241 10.06 25.75 1.03
C ILE A 241 10.70 26.56 2.17
N VAL A 242 10.46 26.11 3.39
CA VAL A 242 11.00 26.67 4.64
C VAL A 242 12.29 25.95 5.02
N GLN A 243 12.33 24.63 4.86
CA GLN A 243 13.48 23.80 5.23
C GLN A 243 13.62 22.61 4.27
N MET A 244 14.85 22.15 4.07
CA MET A 244 15.17 21.01 3.22
C MET A 244 16.31 20.18 3.81
N GLY A 245 16.24 18.86 3.60
CA GLY A 245 17.27 17.92 4.04
C GLY A 245 18.59 18.07 3.31
N SER A 246 19.68 17.63 3.97
CA SER A 246 21.05 17.83 3.50
C SER A 246 21.34 17.22 2.12
N ALA A 247 20.79 16.04 1.81
CA ALA A 247 20.96 15.40 0.50
C ALA A 247 20.23 16.18 -0.60
N LEU A 248 19.00 16.63 -0.34
CA LEU A 248 18.24 17.43 -1.31
C LEU A 248 18.90 18.79 -1.55
N VAL A 249 19.40 19.46 -0.51
CA VAL A 249 20.18 20.70 -0.67
C VAL A 249 21.44 20.45 -1.49
N ARG A 250 22.15 19.33 -1.30
CA ARG A 250 23.32 18.97 -2.12
C ARG A 250 22.95 18.75 -3.60
N ILE A 251 21.81 18.13 -3.87
CA ILE A 251 21.33 17.85 -5.23
C ILE A 251 20.85 19.13 -5.93
N LEU A 252 20.13 19.98 -5.20
CA LEU A 252 19.47 21.19 -5.72
C LEU A 252 20.28 22.48 -5.56
N GLY A 253 21.37 22.47 -4.79
CA GLY A 253 22.05 23.65 -4.26
C GLY A 253 22.55 24.65 -5.31
N GLY A 254 22.79 24.23 -6.54
CA GLY A 254 23.12 25.15 -7.64
C GLY A 254 21.92 25.91 -8.23
N THR A 255 20.70 25.45 -7.94
CA THR A 255 19.43 25.91 -8.54
C THR A 255 18.47 26.50 -7.50
N LEU A 256 18.74 26.30 -6.22
CA LEU A 256 18.12 27.04 -5.12
C LEU A 256 18.66 28.48 -5.10
N SER A 257 18.28 29.29 -6.09
CA SER A 257 18.51 30.73 -6.05
C SER A 257 17.65 31.34 -4.93
N ASN A 258 18.16 32.35 -4.22
CA ASN A 258 17.49 32.96 -3.07
C ASN A 258 16.04 33.44 -3.34
N ASN A 259 15.68 33.64 -4.62
CA ASN A 259 14.41 34.23 -5.04
C ASN A 259 13.33 33.23 -5.45
N ASN A 260 13.67 31.95 -5.67
CA ASN A 260 12.66 30.94 -6.01
C ASN A 260 12.66 29.81 -4.98
N ARG A 261 11.60 29.75 -4.17
CA ARG A 261 11.42 28.76 -3.11
C ARG A 261 10.14 27.96 -3.29
N ARG A 262 9.47 28.07 -4.45
CA ARG A 262 8.17 27.42 -4.63
C ARG A 262 8.37 25.93 -4.88
N LEU A 263 7.71 25.09 -4.08
CA LEU A 263 7.84 23.63 -4.13
C LEU A 263 7.55 23.06 -5.53
N SER A 264 6.53 23.58 -6.21
CA SER A 264 6.09 23.17 -7.56
C SER A 264 7.15 23.32 -8.64
N ASP A 265 8.10 24.23 -8.43
CA ASP A 265 9.12 24.53 -9.44
C ASP A 265 10.19 23.44 -9.43
N TYR A 266 10.39 22.81 -8.27
CA TYR A 266 11.35 21.72 -8.06
C TYR A 266 10.71 20.34 -8.17
N PHE A 267 9.48 20.18 -7.68
CA PHE A 267 8.82 18.88 -7.55
C PHE A 267 7.45 18.85 -8.21
N THR A 268 7.09 17.68 -8.72
CA THR A 268 5.76 17.35 -9.23
C THR A 268 5.17 16.17 -8.46
N LEU A 269 3.85 16.21 -8.18
CA LEU A 269 3.16 15.13 -7.46
C LEU A 269 2.83 14.09 -8.49
N VAL A 270 3.35 12.89 -8.29
CA VAL A 270 2.99 11.75 -9.12
C VAL A 270 1.88 10.95 -8.45
N ARG A 271 1.94 10.80 -7.13
CA ARG A 271 0.92 10.09 -6.34
C ARG A 271 0.77 10.73 -4.95
N PRO A 272 -0.43 10.76 -4.35
CA PRO A 272 -1.71 10.36 -4.95
C PRO A 272 -2.16 11.34 -6.06
N ASP A 273 -3.11 10.91 -6.89
CA ASP A 273 -3.70 11.73 -7.96
C ASP A 273 -4.71 12.71 -7.35
N ILE A 274 -4.18 13.81 -6.82
CA ILE A 274 -4.93 14.88 -6.17
C ILE A 274 -4.50 16.24 -6.71
N GLU A 275 -5.35 17.23 -6.51
CA GLU A 275 -4.97 18.61 -6.75
C GLU A 275 -3.76 19.00 -5.88
N TRP A 276 -2.81 19.73 -6.47
CA TRP A 276 -1.65 20.26 -5.78
C TRP A 276 -2.06 21.47 -4.89
N SER A 277 -2.82 21.18 -3.83
CA SER A 277 -3.33 22.16 -2.86
C SER A 277 -3.01 21.74 -1.43
N PHE A 278 -2.82 22.70 -0.52
CA PHE A 278 -2.48 22.42 0.87
C PHE A 278 -3.57 21.59 1.56
N ARG A 279 -4.84 21.90 1.26
CA ARG A 279 -6.01 21.17 1.79
C ARG A 279 -6.06 19.74 1.28
N SER A 280 -5.85 19.53 -0.02
CA SER A 280 -5.88 18.20 -0.63
C SER A 280 -4.77 17.30 -0.07
N ILE A 281 -3.57 17.86 0.19
CA ILE A 281 -2.46 17.12 0.80
C ILE A 281 -2.77 16.77 2.26
N GLN A 282 -3.32 17.70 3.04
CA GLN A 282 -3.72 17.43 4.42
C GLN A 282 -4.84 16.37 4.51
N ALA A 283 -5.80 16.42 3.58
CA ALA A 283 -6.90 15.47 3.50
C ALA A 283 -6.42 14.03 3.28
N GLN A 284 -5.33 13.82 2.53
CA GLN A 284 -4.77 12.49 2.26
C GLN A 284 -3.44 12.24 2.97
N CYS A 285 -3.25 12.77 4.18
CA CYS A 285 -1.99 12.66 4.93
C CYS A 285 -1.56 11.21 5.28
N ASN A 286 -2.52 10.27 5.28
CA ASN A 286 -2.26 8.84 5.50
C ASN A 286 -1.78 8.12 4.24
N SER A 287 -1.89 8.74 3.06
CA SER A 287 -1.43 8.16 1.80
C SER A 287 0.09 8.31 1.64
N SER A 288 0.68 7.41 0.87
CA SER A 288 2.08 7.52 0.43
C SER A 288 2.19 8.52 -0.71
N PHE A 289 3.07 9.52 -0.55
CA PHE A 289 3.33 10.57 -1.53
C PHE A 289 4.57 10.25 -2.36
N LEU A 290 4.42 10.28 -3.67
CA LEU A 290 5.52 10.15 -4.64
C LEU A 290 5.76 11.51 -5.29
N LEU A 291 6.91 12.11 -4.98
CA LEU A 291 7.36 13.37 -5.58
C LEU A 291 8.41 13.05 -6.64
N HIS A 292 8.22 13.63 -7.83
CA HIS A 292 9.20 13.58 -8.91
C HIS A 292 9.98 14.88 -8.95
N LEU A 293 11.31 14.79 -9.04
CA LEU A 293 12.16 15.96 -9.20
C LEU A 293 12.23 16.39 -10.67
N ASN A 294 11.86 17.64 -10.95
CA ASN A 294 11.70 18.15 -12.30
C ASN A 294 13.01 18.14 -13.12
N SER A 295 12.92 17.65 -14.36
CA SER A 295 14.06 17.40 -15.24
C SER A 295 14.78 18.66 -15.74
N SER A 296 14.09 19.80 -15.88
CA SER A 296 14.68 21.08 -16.33
C SER A 296 15.74 21.61 -15.36
N ILE A 297 15.59 21.33 -14.06
CA ILE A 297 16.61 21.61 -13.03
C ILE A 297 17.73 20.56 -13.10
N SER A 298 17.38 19.36 -13.54
CA SER A 298 18.27 18.23 -13.75
C SER A 298 18.99 18.25 -15.11
N GLU A 299 18.85 19.25 -15.99
CA GLU A 299 19.52 19.23 -17.32
C GLU A 299 21.05 19.23 -17.22
N LYS A 300 21.61 19.85 -16.17
CA LYS A 300 23.05 19.73 -15.83
C LYS A 300 23.43 18.34 -15.28
N ILE A 301 22.43 17.54 -14.89
CA ILE A 301 22.58 16.35 -14.07
C ILE A 301 22.12 15.07 -14.82
N LYS A 302 21.20 15.13 -15.79
CA LYS A 302 20.54 14.00 -16.49
C LYS A 302 20.06 12.89 -15.54
N ARG A 303 19.47 13.26 -14.40
CA ARG A 303 19.02 12.28 -13.38
C ARG A 303 17.54 12.42 -13.12
N VAL A 304 16.85 11.28 -13.15
CA VAL A 304 15.48 11.14 -12.70
C VAL A 304 15.53 10.71 -11.24
N ILE A 305 15.03 11.55 -10.33
CA ILE A 305 14.96 11.24 -8.91
C ILE A 305 13.49 11.27 -8.51
N ASN A 306 13.02 10.16 -7.96
CA ASN A 306 11.70 10.03 -7.36
C ASN A 306 11.88 9.85 -5.86
N LEU A 307 11.07 10.52 -5.06
CA LEU A 307 11.06 10.42 -3.61
C LEU A 307 9.71 9.85 -3.19
N THR A 308 9.71 8.77 -2.42
CA THR A 308 8.50 8.23 -1.81
C THR A 308 8.52 8.53 -0.31
N GLY A 309 7.40 8.98 0.25
CA GLY A 309 7.37 9.44 1.62
C GLY A 309 5.98 9.79 2.12
N GLN A 310 5.91 10.32 3.33
CA GLN A 310 4.68 10.75 3.98
C GLN A 310 4.66 12.26 4.15
N MET A 311 3.46 12.84 4.06
CA MET A 311 3.19 14.23 4.41
C MET A 311 2.63 14.29 5.84
N ILE A 312 3.31 15.02 6.72
CA ILE A 312 2.95 15.17 8.13
C ILE A 312 2.58 16.63 8.37
N SER A 313 1.36 16.89 8.84
CA SER A 313 0.93 18.24 9.22
C SER A 313 1.63 18.70 10.49
N ILE A 314 2.21 19.90 10.47
CA ILE A 314 2.79 20.58 11.63
C ILE A 314 1.85 21.75 11.99
N PRO A 315 0.84 21.52 12.85
CA PRO A 315 -0.16 22.52 13.15
C PRO A 315 0.42 23.76 13.85
N GLU A 316 1.50 23.61 14.62
CA GLU A 316 2.13 24.70 15.36
C GLU A 316 2.73 25.79 14.45
N SER A 317 3.10 25.43 13.21
CA SER A 317 3.75 26.32 12.26
C SER A 317 2.98 26.47 10.94
N GLU A 318 1.76 25.92 10.84
CA GLU A 318 0.97 25.85 9.60
C GLU A 318 1.79 25.34 8.39
N CYS A 319 2.63 24.34 8.64
CA CYS A 319 3.53 23.75 7.64
C CYS A 319 3.18 22.28 7.41
N ILE A 320 3.63 21.76 6.28
CA ILE A 320 3.66 20.32 6.02
C ILE A 320 5.12 19.89 5.93
N LEU A 321 5.45 18.83 6.67
CA LEU A 321 6.71 18.12 6.59
C LEU A 321 6.52 16.90 5.69
N TYR A 322 7.20 16.91 4.55
CA TYR A 322 7.45 15.71 3.78
C TYR A 322 8.68 14.99 4.34
N VAL A 323 8.54 13.73 4.74
CA VAL A 323 9.66 12.83 5.05
C VAL A 323 9.60 11.65 4.10
N GLY A 324 10.67 11.42 3.36
CA GLY A 324 10.72 10.31 2.43
C GLY A 324 12.13 9.81 2.15
N SER A 325 12.21 8.91 1.18
CA SER A 325 13.42 8.24 0.74
C SER A 325 13.42 8.14 -0.79
N PRO A 326 14.60 8.13 -1.43
CA PRO A 326 14.68 8.01 -2.88
C PRO A 326 14.23 6.61 -3.33
N VAL A 327 13.43 6.55 -4.40
CA VAL A 327 12.99 5.30 -5.01
C VAL A 327 14.13 4.70 -5.82
N VAL A 328 14.80 3.70 -5.24
CA VAL A 328 16.01 3.09 -5.77
C VAL A 328 15.97 1.58 -5.54
N GLU A 329 16.28 0.80 -6.57
CA GLU A 329 16.20 -0.67 -6.53
C GLU A 329 17.53 -1.35 -6.20
N ASN A 330 18.64 -0.76 -6.62
CA ASN A 330 19.98 -1.34 -6.51
C ASN A 330 21.06 -0.25 -6.55
N LEU A 331 22.31 -0.64 -6.28
CA LEU A 331 23.43 0.32 -6.25
C LEU A 331 23.70 0.98 -7.61
N ASP A 332 23.45 0.25 -8.70
CA ASP A 332 23.61 0.78 -10.06
C ASP A 332 22.61 1.93 -10.32
N HIS A 333 21.36 1.76 -9.89
CA HIS A 333 20.31 2.78 -9.99
C HIS A 333 20.63 3.99 -9.08
N LEU A 334 21.08 3.74 -7.85
CA LEU A 334 21.51 4.80 -6.92
C LEU A 334 22.59 5.70 -7.55
N ARG A 335 23.60 5.07 -8.16
CA ARG A 335 24.71 5.77 -8.83
C ARG A 335 24.25 6.51 -10.07
N LYS A 336 23.32 5.95 -10.86
CA LYS A 336 22.71 6.64 -12.01
C LYS A 336 21.95 7.89 -11.55
N GLN A 337 21.28 7.84 -10.41
CA GLN A 337 20.66 9.00 -9.75
C GLN A 337 21.67 9.90 -9.02
N GLY A 338 22.96 9.53 -9.02
CA GLY A 338 24.06 10.30 -8.46
C GLY A 338 23.91 10.58 -6.96
N LEU A 339 23.22 9.65 -6.32
CA LEU A 339 23.15 9.47 -4.91
C LEU A 339 24.23 8.48 -4.49
N TYR A 340 24.64 8.57 -3.24
CA TYR A 340 25.55 7.64 -2.60
C TYR A 340 24.82 6.93 -1.49
N ILE A 341 25.29 5.74 -1.14
CA ILE A 341 24.74 5.01 0.00
C ILE A 341 24.89 5.81 1.31
N SER A 342 25.86 6.73 1.39
CA SER A 342 26.04 7.64 2.53
C SER A 342 24.94 8.70 2.66
N ASP A 343 24.19 8.98 1.60
CA ASP A 343 23.06 9.93 1.66
C ASP A 343 21.82 9.29 2.28
N ILE A 344 21.73 7.96 2.32
CA ILE A 344 20.60 7.21 2.91
C ILE A 344 20.97 6.82 4.34
N PRO A 345 20.27 7.34 5.37
CA PRO A 345 20.56 7.03 6.77
C PRO A 345 20.48 5.54 7.09
N ILE A 346 21.14 5.11 8.17
CA ILE A 346 21.15 3.69 8.58
C ILE A 346 19.78 3.22 9.07
N HIS A 347 18.97 4.10 9.65
CA HIS A 347 17.61 3.77 10.11
C HIS A 347 16.57 3.73 8.98
N ASP A 348 16.95 4.14 7.76
CA ASP A 348 16.07 4.10 6.60
C ASP A 348 16.11 2.69 5.98
N ALA A 349 14.96 2.03 5.96
CA ALA A 349 14.80 0.67 5.41
C ALA A 349 15.24 0.55 3.94
N THR A 350 15.20 1.65 3.18
CA THR A 350 15.65 1.69 1.78
C THR A 350 17.13 1.32 1.66
N ARG A 351 17.95 1.68 2.66
CA ARG A 351 19.37 1.31 2.71
C ARG A 351 19.54 -0.20 2.74
N ASP A 352 18.80 -0.88 3.61
CA ASP A 352 18.86 -2.33 3.77
C ASP A 352 18.31 -3.04 2.54
N LEU A 353 17.21 -2.54 1.96
CA LEU A 353 16.65 -3.08 0.72
C LEU A 353 17.66 -3.05 -0.44
N ILE A 354 18.38 -1.93 -0.62
CA ILE A 354 19.43 -1.81 -1.65
C ILE A 354 20.54 -2.83 -1.41
N LEU A 355 21.00 -2.99 -0.15
CA LEU A 355 22.07 -3.94 0.17
C LEU A 355 21.64 -5.41 0.02
N VAL A 356 20.40 -5.74 0.40
CA VAL A 356 19.81 -7.07 0.19
C VAL A 356 19.68 -7.40 -1.30
N SER A 357 19.35 -6.41 -2.13
CA SER A 357 19.28 -6.60 -3.60
C SER A 357 20.65 -7.00 -4.18
N GLU A 358 21.74 -6.37 -3.70
CA GLU A 358 23.11 -6.69 -4.13
C GLU A 358 23.58 -8.03 -3.59
N GLN A 359 23.26 -8.35 -2.32
CA GLN A 359 23.53 -9.67 -1.77
C GLN A 359 22.82 -10.77 -2.58
N SER A 360 21.56 -10.53 -2.94
CA SER A 360 20.77 -11.46 -3.76
C SER A 360 21.37 -11.65 -5.15
N LYS A 361 21.85 -10.58 -5.79
CA LYS A 361 22.57 -10.60 -7.08
C LYS A 361 23.85 -11.42 -6.99
N ALA A 362 24.65 -11.23 -5.93
CA ALA A 362 25.88 -11.97 -5.69
C ALA A 362 25.60 -13.47 -5.44
N GLN A 363 24.62 -13.80 -4.61
CA GLN A 363 24.21 -15.18 -4.33
C GLN A 363 23.64 -15.88 -5.57
N GLY A 364 22.85 -15.18 -6.38
CA GLY A 364 22.35 -15.68 -7.66
C GLY A 364 23.48 -16.05 -8.63
N GLY A 365 24.52 -15.21 -8.70
CA GLY A 365 25.73 -15.50 -9.46
C GLY A 365 26.46 -16.76 -8.97
N LEU A 366 26.59 -16.92 -7.65
CA LEU A 366 27.18 -18.11 -7.05
C LEU A 366 26.36 -19.37 -7.32
N LYS A 367 25.02 -19.30 -7.20
CA LYS A 367 24.11 -20.41 -7.49
C LYS A 367 24.26 -20.91 -8.92
N LYS A 368 24.35 -20.00 -9.91
CA LYS A 368 24.60 -20.34 -11.31
C LYS A 368 25.95 -21.06 -11.51
N ARG A 369 27.01 -20.58 -10.85
CA ARG A 369 28.33 -21.23 -10.89
C ARG A 369 28.30 -22.63 -10.27
N LEU A 370 27.64 -22.79 -9.13
CA LEU A 370 27.44 -24.09 -8.47
C LEU A 370 26.66 -25.06 -9.35
N GLN A 371 25.60 -24.60 -10.02
CA GLN A 371 24.83 -25.42 -10.96
C GLN A 371 25.69 -25.86 -12.16
N SER A 372 26.48 -24.97 -12.74
CA SER A 372 27.40 -25.31 -13.84
C SER A 372 28.49 -26.29 -13.40
N LEU A 373 29.06 -26.10 -12.21
CA LEU A 373 30.07 -27.02 -11.66
C LEU A 373 29.47 -28.40 -11.38
N LYS A 374 28.26 -28.46 -10.80
CA LYS A 374 27.55 -29.72 -10.58
C LYS A 374 27.29 -30.47 -11.88
N ALA A 375 26.87 -29.75 -12.94
CA ALA A 375 26.66 -30.34 -14.25
C ALA A 375 27.96 -30.93 -14.83
N LYS A 376 29.08 -30.19 -14.75
CA LYS A 376 30.39 -30.70 -15.17
C LYS A 376 30.84 -31.91 -14.36
N VAL A 377 30.67 -31.90 -13.04
CA VAL A 377 31.03 -33.05 -12.18
C VAL A 377 30.21 -34.28 -12.55
N GLN A 378 28.92 -34.12 -12.86
CA GLN A 378 28.07 -35.21 -13.31
C GLN A 378 28.52 -35.77 -14.67
N GLU A 379 28.90 -34.90 -15.61
CA GLU A 379 29.44 -35.29 -16.91
C GLU A 379 30.76 -36.07 -16.75
N THR A 380 31.73 -35.52 -16.03
CA THR A 380 33.03 -36.19 -15.79
C THR A 380 32.86 -37.52 -15.02
N SER A 381 31.91 -37.60 -14.09
CA SER A 381 31.61 -38.85 -13.38
C SER A 381 31.04 -39.92 -14.33
N ALA A 382 30.20 -39.53 -15.30
CA ALA A 382 29.66 -40.45 -16.28
C ALA A 382 30.74 -40.93 -17.27
N GLU A 383 31.64 -40.03 -17.68
CA GLU A 383 32.81 -40.38 -18.50
C GLU A 383 33.74 -41.38 -17.79
N LEU A 384 34.03 -41.13 -16.50
CA LEU A 384 34.87 -42.02 -15.70
C LEU A 384 34.25 -43.42 -15.56
N GLU A 385 32.94 -43.51 -15.36
CA GLU A 385 32.25 -44.80 -15.26
C GLU A 385 32.29 -45.58 -16.58
N ASN A 386 32.20 -44.86 -17.71
CA ASN A 386 32.34 -45.46 -19.03
C ASN A 386 33.77 -45.97 -19.28
N GLU A 387 34.80 -45.21 -18.90
CA GLU A 387 36.20 -45.66 -19.00
C GLU A 387 36.51 -46.84 -18.07
N LYS A 388 35.96 -46.87 -16.85
CA LYS A 388 36.05 -48.04 -15.97
C LYS A 388 35.46 -49.28 -16.63
N LYS A 389 34.25 -49.17 -17.19
CA LYS A 389 33.60 -50.29 -17.88
C LYS A 389 34.42 -50.80 -19.05
N LYS A 390 34.99 -49.91 -19.88
CA LYS A 390 35.91 -50.31 -20.95
C LYS A 390 37.15 -51.04 -20.42
N THR A 391 37.68 -50.60 -19.29
CA THR A 391 38.85 -51.21 -18.65
C THR A 391 38.52 -52.60 -18.10
N GLU A 392 37.36 -52.77 -17.45
CA GLU A 392 36.85 -54.06 -17.01
C GLU A 392 36.63 -55.01 -18.19
N ASP A 393 35.97 -54.56 -19.26
CA ASP A 393 35.77 -55.33 -20.49
C ASP A 393 37.10 -55.78 -21.13
N LEU A 394 38.12 -54.92 -21.08
CA LEU A 394 39.48 -55.27 -21.53
C LEU A 394 40.11 -56.34 -20.63
N LEU A 395 40.03 -56.18 -19.31
CA LEU A 395 40.57 -57.16 -18.35
C LEU A 395 39.91 -58.53 -18.50
N GLU A 396 38.59 -58.58 -18.70
CA GLU A 396 37.85 -59.83 -18.96
C GLU A 396 38.29 -60.53 -20.26
N ARG A 397 38.78 -59.78 -21.26
CA ARG A 397 39.31 -60.37 -22.50
C ARG A 397 40.70 -60.99 -22.34
N PHE A 398 41.50 -60.53 -21.39
CA PHE A 398 42.86 -61.01 -21.17
C PHE A 398 42.97 -62.16 -20.14
N PHE A 399 42.03 -62.28 -19.20
CA PHE A 399 42.08 -63.29 -18.14
C PHE A 399 40.83 -64.21 -18.14
N PRO A 400 40.99 -65.53 -17.93
CA PRO A 400 39.86 -66.45 -17.76
C PRO A 400 39.00 -66.06 -16.55
N LYS A 401 37.67 -66.13 -16.70
CA LYS A 401 36.67 -65.67 -15.70
C LYS A 401 36.85 -66.20 -14.27
N MET A 402 37.60 -67.30 -14.07
CA MET A 402 37.87 -67.86 -12.75
C MET A 402 38.90 -67.10 -11.90
N LEU A 403 39.68 -66.16 -12.47
CA LEU A 403 40.71 -65.40 -11.71
C LEU A 403 40.28 -63.99 -11.29
N LEU A 404 39.12 -63.50 -11.75
CA LEU A 404 38.66 -62.12 -11.57
C LEU A 404 37.57 -61.93 -10.49
N SER A 405 37.20 -62.99 -9.76
CA SER A 405 36.12 -62.98 -8.74
C SER A 405 36.62 -63.33 -7.34
N SER A 406 37.60 -62.58 -6.83
CA SER A 406 38.11 -62.69 -5.45
C SER A 406 38.18 -61.33 -4.77
#